data_AF-A0A6C7H689-F1
#
_entry.id   AF-A0A6C7H689-F1
#
_cell.length_a   1.000
_cell.length_b   1.000
_cell.length_c   1.000
_cell.angle_alpha   90.00
_cell.angle_beta   90.00
_cell.angle_gamma   90.00
#
_symmetry.space_group_name_H-M   'P 1'
#
loop_
_entity.id
_entity.type
_entity.pdbx_description
1 polymer ?
#
loop_
_entity_poly.entity_id
_entity_poly.type
_entity_poly.pdbx_seq_one_letter_code
_entity_poly.pdbx_strand_id
1 'polypeptide(L)'
;MSRHNLRAPLANNGSVLEQSTPNQWSEWDVPGGQLTTKGGVLEIYMGHYMREWLAELGMVTSGECPTPDTVYTYANSLQRTVATAQFFITGAFPGCDIPVHHQEKMGTMDPTFNPVITDDSAAFSQKAVQAMEKERSQMQLDEALLQS
;
A
#
# COMPACT_ATOMS: atom_id res chain seq x y z
N MET A 1 11.14 0.10 3.56
CA MET A 1 9.84 0.71 3.19
C MET A 1 9.20 -0.21 2.17
N SER A 2 7.97 -0.67 2.40
CA SER A 2 7.24 -1.53 1.46
C SER A 2 5.91 -0.91 1.05
N ARG A 3 5.50 -1.11 -0.21
CA ARG A 3 4.12 -0.88 -0.66
C ARG A 3 3.32 -2.13 -0.35
N HIS A 4 2.03 -1.99 -0.05
CA HIS A 4 1.12 -3.13 0.01
C HIS A 4 1.15 -3.95 -1.30
N ASN A 5 0.91 -5.26 -1.21
CA ASN A 5 0.87 -6.15 -2.37
C ASN A 5 -0.49 -6.05 -3.12
N LEU A 6 -0.79 -7.04 -3.97
CA LEU A 6 -1.94 -7.08 -4.86
C LEU A 6 -3.27 -6.89 -4.12
N ARG A 7 -4.02 -5.87 -4.54
CA ARG A 7 -5.31 -5.49 -3.97
C ARG A 7 -6.37 -5.35 -5.05
N ALA A 8 -7.64 -5.45 -4.66
CA ALA A 8 -8.73 -5.01 -5.51
C ALA A 8 -8.60 -3.50 -5.84
N PRO A 9 -9.09 -3.06 -7.02
CA PRO A 9 -9.21 -1.65 -7.37
C PRO A 9 -9.95 -0.84 -6.29
N LEU A 10 -9.69 0.47 -6.24
CA LEU A 10 -10.51 1.42 -5.46
C LEU A 10 -11.73 1.90 -6.28
N ALA A 11 -11.95 1.27 -7.44
CA ALA A 11 -12.83 1.70 -8.51
C ALA A 11 -14.14 0.93 -8.43
N ASN A 12 -14.98 1.28 -7.46
CA ASN A 12 -16.27 0.64 -7.26
C ASN A 12 -17.30 1.65 -6.78
N ASN A 13 -18.60 1.36 -6.99
CA ASN A 13 -19.76 2.09 -6.48
C ASN A 13 -19.86 3.56 -6.94
N GLY A 14 -19.87 3.81 -8.24
CA GLY A 14 -20.05 5.12 -8.86
C GLY A 14 -18.75 5.87 -9.15
N SER A 15 -17.60 5.20 -9.06
CA SER A 15 -16.29 5.81 -9.37
C SER A 15 -16.22 6.26 -10.85
N VAL A 16 -15.37 7.26 -11.14
CA VAL A 16 -15.12 7.72 -12.52
C VAL A 16 -14.77 6.57 -13.46
N LEU A 17 -14.00 5.59 -12.99
CA LEU A 17 -13.61 4.41 -13.77
C LEU A 17 -14.80 3.54 -14.18
N GLU A 18 -15.82 3.42 -13.33
CA GLU A 18 -17.06 2.73 -13.67
C GLU A 18 -17.83 3.46 -14.78
N GLN A 19 -17.81 4.80 -14.74
CA GLN A 19 -18.50 5.64 -15.73
C GLN A 19 -17.71 5.82 -17.04
N SER A 20 -16.41 5.50 -17.03
CA SER A 20 -15.50 5.74 -18.17
C SER A 20 -15.67 4.73 -19.31
N THR A 21 -16.51 3.71 -19.16
CA THR A 21 -16.71 2.69 -20.19
C THR A 21 -18.13 2.10 -20.10
N PRO A 22 -18.75 1.73 -21.23
CA PRO A 22 -20.02 0.99 -21.21
C PRO A 22 -19.84 -0.49 -20.83
N ASN A 23 -18.60 -0.97 -20.70
CA ASN A 23 -18.29 -2.36 -20.37
C ASN A 23 -18.45 -2.64 -18.87
N GLN A 24 -18.80 -3.88 -18.53
CA GLN A 24 -18.78 -4.34 -17.14
C GLN A 24 -17.36 -4.65 -16.69
N TRP A 25 -16.97 -4.11 -15.53
CA TRP A 25 -15.70 -4.45 -14.89
C TRP A 25 -15.75 -5.84 -14.28
N SER A 26 -14.64 -6.57 -14.35
CA SER A 26 -14.52 -7.88 -13.70
C SER A 26 -14.66 -7.75 -12.18
N GLU A 27 -15.45 -8.64 -11.59
CA GLU A 27 -15.62 -8.71 -10.15
C GLU A 27 -14.35 -9.25 -9.46
N TRP A 28 -14.14 -8.79 -8.23
CA TRP A 28 -13.07 -9.27 -7.34
C TRP A 28 -13.70 -9.99 -6.15
N ASP A 29 -12.99 -11.00 -5.65
CA ASP A 29 -13.39 -11.82 -4.50
C ASP A 29 -13.29 -11.09 -3.16
N VAL A 30 -12.72 -9.89 -3.13
CA VAL A 30 -12.56 -9.03 -1.95
C VAL A 30 -13.11 -7.63 -2.20
N PRO A 31 -13.56 -6.92 -1.15
CA PRO A 31 -13.99 -5.53 -1.28
C PRO A 31 -12.92 -4.61 -1.85
N GLY A 32 -13.35 -3.53 -2.50
CA GLY A 32 -12.46 -2.53 -3.10
C GLY A 32 -11.38 -2.03 -2.14
N GLY A 33 -10.14 -1.99 -2.62
CA GLY A 33 -8.99 -1.55 -1.85
C GLY A 33 -8.45 -2.52 -0.80
N GLN A 34 -9.04 -3.71 -0.64
CA GLN A 34 -8.50 -4.76 0.24
C GLN A 34 -7.48 -5.64 -0.49
N LEU A 35 -6.56 -6.21 0.30
CA LEU A 35 -5.58 -7.19 -0.21
C LEU A 35 -6.29 -8.47 -0.66
N THR A 36 -5.89 -9.03 -1.79
CA THR A 36 -6.40 -10.33 -2.26
C THR A 36 -5.66 -11.48 -1.59
N THR A 37 -6.26 -12.67 -1.59
CA THR A 37 -5.57 -13.91 -1.13
C THR A 37 -4.28 -14.14 -1.90
N LYS A 38 -4.29 -13.94 -3.23
CA LYS A 38 -3.08 -14.03 -4.06
C LYS A 38 -2.03 -12.99 -3.67
N GLY A 39 -2.44 -11.78 -3.29
CA GLY A 39 -1.55 -10.75 -2.75
C GLY A 39 -0.85 -11.21 -1.47
N GLY A 40 -1.56 -11.92 -0.59
CA GLY A 40 -0.96 -12.54 0.59
C GLY A 40 0.07 -13.63 0.24
N VAL A 41 -0.25 -14.52 -0.69
CA VAL A 41 0.70 -15.57 -1.16
C VAL A 41 1.97 -14.96 -1.76
N LEU A 42 1.82 -13.94 -2.60
CA LEU A 42 2.97 -13.23 -3.18
C LEU A 42 3.84 -12.59 -2.09
N GLU A 43 3.22 -12.04 -1.05
CA GLU A 43 3.94 -11.42 0.06
C GLU A 43 4.64 -12.43 0.96
N ILE A 44 4.09 -13.64 1.13
CA ILE A 44 4.81 -14.74 1.80
C ILE A 44 6.11 -15.04 1.06
N TYR A 45 6.08 -15.13 -0.27
CA TYR A 45 7.30 -15.36 -1.06
C TYR A 45 8.30 -14.23 -0.91
N MET A 46 7.83 -12.97 -0.88
CA MET A 46 8.70 -11.82 -0.61
C MET A 46 9.33 -11.89 0.79
N GLY A 47 8.54 -12.25 1.81
CA GLY A 47 9.04 -12.44 3.17
C GLY A 47 10.09 -13.54 3.25
N HIS A 48 9.83 -14.69 2.63
CA HIS A 48 10.76 -15.82 2.59
C HIS A 48 12.09 -15.44 1.91
N TYR A 49 12.02 -14.81 0.73
CA TYR A 49 13.21 -14.30 0.04
C TYR A 49 14.00 -13.33 0.92
N MET A 50 13.32 -12.38 1.56
CA MET A 50 13.98 -11.42 2.44
C MET A 50 14.63 -12.10 3.65
N ARG A 51 14.04 -13.16 4.20
CA ARG A 51 14.64 -13.95 5.28
C ARG A 51 15.93 -14.62 4.84
N GLU A 52 15.93 -15.27 3.69
CA GLU A 52 17.15 -15.91 3.15
C GLU A 52 18.25 -14.87 2.96
N TRP A 53 17.93 -13.75 2.33
CA TRP A 53 18.89 -12.68 2.10
C TRP A 53 19.44 -12.07 3.39
N LEU A 54 18.59 -11.83 4.40
CA LEU A 54 19.04 -11.34 5.72
C LEU A 54 19.94 -12.36 6.43
N ALA A 55 19.70 -13.66 6.25
CA ALA A 55 20.53 -14.71 6.81
C ALA A 55 21.89 -14.81 6.12
N GLU A 56 21.95 -14.65 4.80
CA GLU A 56 23.21 -14.57 4.05
C GLU A 56 24.08 -13.40 4.51
N LEU A 57 23.46 -12.27 4.87
CA LEU A 57 24.13 -11.10 5.43
C LEU A 57 24.50 -11.23 6.91
N GLY A 58 24.13 -12.34 7.57
CA GLY A 58 24.37 -12.56 8.99
C GLY A 58 23.54 -11.69 9.92
N MET A 59 22.46 -11.06 9.43
CA MET A 59 21.56 -10.24 10.25
C MET A 59 20.57 -11.08 11.08
N VAL A 60 20.26 -12.28 10.61
CA VAL A 60 19.41 -13.26 11.31
C VAL A 60 19.96 -14.66 11.11
N THR A 61 19.72 -15.57 12.04
CA THR A 61 20.08 -16.99 11.87
C THR A 61 19.01 -17.69 11.04
N SER A 62 19.39 -18.57 10.11
CA SER A 62 18.43 -19.38 9.37
C SER A 62 17.81 -20.47 10.26
N GLY A 63 16.50 -20.73 10.10
CA GLY A 63 15.79 -21.79 10.85
C GLY A 63 15.39 -21.46 12.30
N GLU A 64 15.84 -20.33 12.85
CA GLU A 64 15.53 -19.91 14.22
C GLU A 64 14.69 -18.62 14.25
N CYS A 65 13.89 -18.42 15.30
CA CYS A 65 13.26 -17.12 15.48
C CYS A 65 14.29 -16.07 15.90
N PRO A 66 14.21 -14.83 15.37
CA PRO A 66 15.07 -13.76 15.85
C PRO A 66 14.78 -13.47 17.33
N THR A 67 15.77 -12.97 18.05
CA THR A 67 15.57 -12.54 19.44
C THR A 67 14.52 -11.41 19.51
N PRO A 68 13.82 -11.23 20.64
CA PRO A 68 12.90 -10.10 20.82
C PRO A 68 13.53 -8.77 20.38
N ASP A 69 12.71 -7.88 19.83
CA ASP A 69 13.08 -6.53 19.36
C ASP A 69 14.05 -6.45 18.15
N THR A 70 14.52 -7.58 17.61
CA THR A 70 15.33 -7.60 16.37
C THR A 70 14.54 -7.14 15.15
N VAL A 71 13.25 -7.49 15.13
CA VAL A 71 12.34 -7.20 14.02
C VAL A 71 11.20 -6.36 14.54
N TYR A 72 11.09 -5.14 14.04
CA TYR A 72 9.97 -4.25 14.31
C TYR A 72 9.19 -4.00 13.02
N THR A 73 7.90 -4.33 13.03
CA THR A 73 7.04 -4.15 11.86
C THR A 73 5.98 -3.12 12.15
N TYR A 74 5.93 -2.07 11.34
CA TYR A 74 4.93 -1.01 11.47
C TYR A 74 4.24 -0.75 10.15
N ALA A 75 2.92 -0.78 10.18
CA ALA A 75 2.06 -0.56 9.04
C ALA A 75 1.07 0.58 9.32
N ASN A 76 0.63 1.24 8.25
CA ASN A 76 -0.56 2.07 8.30
C ASN A 76 -1.79 1.23 8.68
N SER A 77 -2.83 1.83 9.25
CA SER A 77 -4.01 1.13 9.77
C SER A 77 -5.10 0.88 8.71
N LEU A 78 -4.69 0.59 7.47
CA LEU A 78 -5.60 0.10 6.45
C LEU A 78 -5.46 -1.41 6.29
N GLN A 79 -6.56 -2.11 6.00
CA GLN A 79 -6.57 -3.57 5.89
C GLN A 79 -5.45 -4.08 4.97
N ARG A 80 -5.27 -3.46 3.80
CA ARG A 80 -4.27 -3.88 2.82
C ARG A 80 -2.82 -3.76 3.33
N THR A 81 -2.51 -2.77 4.16
CA THR A 81 -1.15 -2.56 4.67
C THR A 81 -0.85 -3.47 5.85
N VAL A 82 -1.81 -3.61 6.78
CA VAL A 82 -1.67 -4.54 7.91
C VAL A 82 -1.60 -5.99 7.42
N ALA A 83 -2.48 -6.39 6.49
CA ALA A 83 -2.48 -7.74 5.93
C ALA A 83 -1.18 -8.06 5.18
N THR A 84 -0.66 -7.13 4.36
CA THR A 84 0.66 -7.31 3.72
C THR A 84 1.75 -7.52 4.77
N ALA A 85 1.81 -6.69 5.81
CA ALA A 85 2.81 -6.85 6.86
C ALA A 85 2.70 -8.21 7.59
N GLN A 86 1.48 -8.69 7.85
CA GLN A 86 1.25 -10.01 8.45
C GLN A 86 1.75 -11.15 7.55
N PHE A 87 1.44 -11.11 6.25
CA PHE A 87 1.92 -12.12 5.30
C PHE A 87 3.44 -12.07 5.11
N PHE A 88 4.03 -10.87 5.09
CA PHE A 88 5.47 -10.69 5.01
C PHE A 88 6.17 -11.35 6.21
N ILE A 89 5.72 -11.04 7.43
CA ILE A 89 6.29 -11.59 8.65
C ILE A 89 6.06 -13.10 8.76
N THR A 90 4.90 -13.58 8.34
CA THR A 90 4.63 -15.02 8.29
C THR A 90 5.57 -15.75 7.31
N GLY A 91 5.86 -15.15 6.15
CA GLY A 91 6.81 -15.71 5.18
C GLY A 91 8.27 -15.61 5.63
N ALA A 92 8.64 -14.51 6.27
CA ALA A 92 10.02 -14.27 6.72
C ALA A 92 10.38 -15.01 8.02
N PHE A 93 9.44 -15.13 8.94
CA PHE A 93 9.65 -15.66 10.29
C PHE A 93 8.52 -16.62 10.69
N PRO A 94 8.33 -17.73 9.94
CA PRO A 94 7.24 -18.66 10.19
C PRO A 94 7.32 -19.26 11.59
N GLY A 95 6.21 -19.21 12.33
CA GLY A 95 6.11 -19.72 13.70
C GLY A 95 6.69 -18.80 14.79
N CYS A 96 7.21 -17.63 14.42
CA CYS A 96 7.74 -16.66 15.37
C CYS A 96 6.66 -15.66 15.81
N ASP A 97 6.70 -15.27 17.09
CA ASP A 97 5.81 -14.26 17.65
C ASP A 97 6.35 -12.85 17.39
N ILE A 98 6.09 -12.33 16.18
CA ILE A 98 6.49 -10.99 15.75
C ILE A 98 5.23 -10.19 15.43
N PRO A 99 4.84 -9.22 16.28
CA PRO A 99 3.64 -8.45 16.07
C PRO A 99 3.78 -7.46 14.90
N VAL A 100 2.66 -7.18 14.24
CA VAL A 100 2.52 -6.05 13.33
C VAL A 100 1.91 -4.89 14.10
N HIS A 101 2.69 -3.83 14.28
CA HIS A 101 2.22 -2.60 14.91
C HIS A 101 1.48 -1.74 13.88
N HIS A 102 0.44 -1.07 14.33
CA HIS A 102 -0.28 -0.03 13.60
C HIS A 102 -1.04 0.85 14.60
N GLN A 103 -1.51 2.02 14.18
CA GLN A 103 -2.42 2.84 14.96
C GLN A 103 -3.66 2.01 15.33
N GLU A 104 -4.14 2.11 16.57
CA GLU A 104 -5.24 1.28 17.12
C GLU A 104 -6.50 1.33 16.24
N LYS A 105 -6.86 2.53 15.77
CA LYS A 105 -8.03 2.73 14.92
C LYS A 105 -7.79 2.22 13.50
N MET A 106 -8.35 1.06 13.18
CA MET A 106 -8.39 0.54 11.82
C MET A 106 -9.32 1.35 10.90
N GLY A 107 -8.96 1.41 9.62
CA GLY A 107 -9.70 2.12 8.57
C GLY A 107 -9.36 3.60 8.43
N THR A 108 -8.54 4.16 9.34
CA THR A 108 -8.05 5.54 9.24
C THR A 108 -6.59 5.58 8.79
N MET A 109 -6.20 6.65 8.11
CA MET A 109 -4.82 6.88 7.73
C MET A 109 -4.03 7.34 8.95
N ASP A 110 -2.99 6.60 9.28
CA ASP A 110 -1.99 7.01 10.27
C ASP A 110 -1.18 8.20 9.70
N PRO A 111 -1.00 9.30 10.46
CA PRO A 111 -0.25 10.48 10.00
C PRO A 111 1.16 10.17 9.48
N THR A 112 1.82 9.15 10.00
CA THR A 112 3.14 8.69 9.54
C THR A 112 3.14 8.27 8.07
N PHE A 113 2.00 7.77 7.60
CA PHE A 113 1.82 7.24 6.25
C PHE A 113 0.82 8.05 5.41
N ASN A 114 0.27 9.14 5.95
CA ASN A 114 -0.75 9.92 5.29
C ASN A 114 -0.13 11.02 4.42
N PRO A 115 -0.12 10.89 3.08
CA PRO A 115 0.55 11.84 2.20
C PRO A 115 -0.33 13.07 1.94
N VAL A 116 -0.71 13.76 3.01
CA VAL A 116 -1.50 14.99 2.93
C VAL A 116 -0.59 16.21 3.00
N ILE A 117 -1.04 17.30 2.38
CA ILE A 117 -0.42 18.60 2.56
C ILE A 117 -0.71 19.06 4.00
N THR A 118 0.35 19.38 4.74
CA THR A 118 0.28 19.89 6.12
C THR A 118 0.58 21.38 6.21
N ASP A 119 1.05 22.01 5.14
CA ASP A 119 1.18 23.47 4.99
C ASP A 119 -0.12 24.04 4.42
N ASP A 120 -0.89 24.72 5.26
CA ASP A 120 -2.18 25.32 4.91
C ASP A 120 -2.08 26.77 4.40
N SER A 121 -0.85 27.26 4.17
CA SER A 121 -0.67 28.64 3.73
C SER A 121 -1.22 28.88 2.31
N ALA A 122 -1.84 30.03 2.12
CA ALA A 122 -2.31 30.47 0.81
C ALA A 122 -1.17 30.55 -0.22
N ALA A 123 0.03 30.92 0.23
CA ALA A 123 1.23 30.99 -0.60
C ALA A 123 1.65 29.61 -1.12
N PHE A 124 1.66 28.58 -0.26
CA PHE A 124 1.94 27.21 -0.67
C PHE A 124 0.88 26.73 -1.67
N SER A 125 -0.40 26.91 -1.33
CA SER A 125 -1.53 26.48 -2.18
C SER A 125 -1.46 27.11 -3.58
N GLN A 126 -1.22 28.43 -3.67
CA GLN A 126 -1.09 29.13 -4.95
C GLN A 126 0.09 28.60 -5.78
N LYS A 127 1.23 28.36 -5.13
CA LYS A 127 2.41 27.80 -5.79
C LYS A 127 2.15 26.39 -6.32
N ALA A 128 1.47 25.55 -5.55
CA ALA A 128 1.12 24.18 -5.95
C ALA A 128 0.17 24.18 -7.17
N VAL A 129 -0.88 25.00 -7.16
CA VAL A 129 -1.82 25.12 -8.27
C VAL A 129 -1.13 25.62 -9.55
N GLN A 130 -0.31 26.67 -9.44
CA GLN A 130 0.44 27.19 -10.59
C GLN A 130 1.38 26.14 -11.21
N ALA A 131 2.03 25.33 -10.37
CA ALA A 131 2.87 24.24 -10.85
C ALA A 131 2.05 23.16 -11.58
N MET A 132 0.90 22.74 -11.00
CA MET A 132 0.01 21.77 -11.64
C MET A 132 -0.55 22.27 -12.98
N GLU A 133 -0.95 23.54 -13.07
CA GLU A 133 -1.46 24.14 -14.31
C GLU A 133 -0.39 24.22 -15.40
N LYS A 134 0.84 24.61 -15.02
CA LYS A 134 1.98 24.66 -15.92
C LYS A 134 2.31 23.28 -16.49
N GLU A 135 2.30 22.24 -15.65
CA GLU A 135 2.52 20.86 -16.12
C GLU A 135 1.37 20.41 -17.02
N ARG A 136 0.11 20.66 -16.61
CA ARG A 136 -1.06 20.31 -17.43
C ARG A 136 -1.01 20.92 -18.82
N SER A 137 -0.59 22.19 -18.96
CA SER A 137 -0.49 22.85 -20.28
C SER A 137 0.52 22.22 -21.24
N GLN A 138 1.44 21.41 -20.72
CA GLN A 138 2.41 20.65 -21.53
C GLN A 138 1.88 19.26 -21.91
N MET A 139 0.81 18.80 -21.26
CA MET A 139 0.18 17.52 -21.54
C MET A 139 -0.93 17.71 -22.57
N GLN A 140 -0.95 16.90 -23.63
CA GLN A 140 -2.03 16.89 -24.64
C GLN A 140 -3.25 16.13 -24.12
N LEU A 141 -3.88 16.62 -23.05
CA LEU A 141 -5.01 15.96 -22.39
C LEU A 141 -6.39 16.45 -22.86
N ASP A 142 -6.43 17.47 -23.72
CA ASP A 142 -7.68 18.12 -24.14
C ASP A 142 -8.62 17.15 -24.86
N GLU A 143 -8.11 16.24 -25.70
CA GLU A 143 -8.92 15.23 -26.38
C GLU A 143 -9.47 14.15 -25.43
N ALA A 144 -8.78 13.87 -24.31
CA ALA A 144 -9.18 12.84 -23.35
C ALA A 144 -10.27 13.30 -22.36
N LEU A 145 -10.44 14.61 -22.18
CA LEU A 145 -11.42 15.22 -21.27
C LEU A 145 -12.72 15.64 -21.98
N LEU A 146 -12.76 15.63 -23.31
CA LEU A 146 -13.92 16.05 -24.12
C LEU A 146 -15.00 14.97 -24.30
N GLN A 147 -14.80 13.75 -23.79
CA GLN A 147 -15.76 12.64 -23.90
C GLN A 147 -16.50 12.28 -22.60
N SER A 148 -16.37 13.08 -21.53
CA SER A 148 -17.12 12.91 -20.28
C SER A 148 -18.28 13.89 -20.16
#